data_AF-A0A966NWB9-F1
#
_entry.id   AF-A0A966NWB9-F1
#
_cell.length_a   1.000
_cell.length_b   1.000
_cell.length_c   1.000
_cell.angle_alpha   90.00
_cell.angle_beta   90.00
_cell.angle_gamma   90.00
#
_symmetry.space_group_name_H-M   'P 1'
#
loop_
_entity.id
_entity.type
_entity.pdbx_description
1 polymer ?
#
loop_
_entity_poly.entity_id
_entity_poly.type
_entity_poly.pdbx_seq_one_letter_code
_entity_poly.pdbx_strand_id
1 'polypeptide(L)'
;MIDRLLPIIASRWSRLVLVGLIVLGLQTTLFTDVRPFGVVAQLMLLMAVAAGVTYGFEVGAIAGLMLGFMYDCVLNTPLGLCSLVFGGAAAAAGALP
;
A
#
# COMPACT_ATOMS: atom_id res chain seq x y z
N MET A 1 0.21 17.69 25.70
CA MET A 1 0.95 16.57 25.06
C MET A 1 0.17 16.00 23.86
N ILE A 2 -1.15 15.92 23.95
CA ILE A 2 -2.06 15.44 22.88
C ILE A 2 -2.00 16.35 21.62
N ASP A 3 -1.80 17.65 21.78
CA ASP A 3 -1.78 18.62 20.67
C ASP A 3 -0.60 18.45 19.70
N ARG A 4 0.49 17.78 20.12
CA ARG A 4 1.61 17.42 19.23
C ARG A 4 1.34 16.15 18.43
N LEU A 5 0.43 15.29 18.87
CA LEU A 5 0.09 14.04 18.19
C LEU A 5 -0.93 14.27 17.06
N LEU A 6 -1.82 15.24 17.22
CA LEU A 6 -2.81 15.61 16.20
C LEU A 6 -2.21 15.95 14.82
N PRO A 7 -1.15 16.76 14.68
CA PRO A 7 -0.54 17.04 13.38
C PRO A 7 0.19 15.83 12.78
N ILE A 8 0.69 14.92 13.62
CA ILE A 8 1.29 13.65 13.17
C ILE A 8 0.21 12.73 12.62
N ILE A 9 -0.94 12.65 13.28
CA ILE A 9 -2.09 11.82 12.87
C ILE A 9 -2.79 12.39 11.63
N ALA A 10 -2.87 13.73 11.50
CA ALA A 10 -3.45 14.41 10.34
C ALA A 10 -2.53 14.41 9.10
N SER A 11 -1.31 13.90 9.22
CA SER A 11 -0.37 13.82 8.11
C SER A 11 -0.91 12.94 6.98
N ARG A 12 -0.62 13.33 5.73
CA ARG A 12 -0.94 12.53 4.54
C ARG A 12 -0.39 11.10 4.62
N TRP A 13 0.73 10.92 5.31
CA TRP A 13 1.41 9.62 5.47
C TRP A 13 0.77 8.72 6.52
N SER A 14 0.38 9.28 7.67
CA SER A 14 -0.32 8.51 8.72
C SER A 14 -1.66 8.02 8.22
N ARG A 15 -2.37 8.83 7.41
CA ARG A 15 -3.61 8.40 6.77
C ARG A 15 -3.38 7.21 5.83
N LEU A 16 -2.30 7.25 5.06
CA LEU A 16 -1.94 6.17 4.13
C LEU A 16 -1.64 4.86 4.87
N VAL A 17 -0.93 4.94 6.00
CA VAL A 17 -0.66 3.79 6.89
C VAL A 17 -1.95 3.26 7.53
N LEU A 18 -2.82 4.13 8.06
CA LEU A 18 -4.07 3.71 8.68
C LEU A 18 -5.02 3.04 7.69
N VAL A 19 -5.20 3.64 6.51
CA VAL A 19 -5.98 3.04 5.43
C VAL A 19 -5.32 1.73 4.94
N GLY A 20 -4.00 1.72 4.81
CA GLY A 20 -3.22 0.54 4.46
C GLY A 20 -3.41 -0.61 5.43
N LEU A 21 -3.50 -0.35 6.74
CA LEU A 21 -3.76 -1.36 7.77
C LEU A 21 -5.15 -2.01 7.64
N ILE A 22 -6.17 -1.20 7.34
CA ILE A 22 -7.53 -1.70 7.09
C ILE A 22 -7.54 -2.58 5.84
N VAL A 23 -6.94 -2.10 4.74
CA VAL A 23 -6.86 -2.84 3.47
C VAL A 23 -6.04 -4.11 3.61
N LEU A 24 -4.95 -4.07 4.37
CA LEU A 24 -4.10 -5.22 4.66
C LEU A 24 -4.89 -6.30 5.41
N GLY A 25 -5.61 -5.94 6.47
CA GLY A 25 -6.48 -6.87 7.20
C GLY A 25 -7.57 -7.46 6.31
N LEU A 26 -8.16 -6.66 5.43
CA LEU A 26 -9.17 -7.10 4.46
C LEU A 26 -8.56 -8.03 3.40
N GLN A 27 -7.33 -7.76 2.96
CA GLN A 27 -6.62 -8.60 2.01
C GLN A 27 -6.22 -9.94 2.63
N THR A 28 -5.67 -9.96 3.86
CA THR A 28 -5.22 -11.20 4.50
C THR A 28 -6.37 -12.11 4.92
N THR A 29 -7.56 -11.57 5.21
CA THR A 29 -8.71 -12.34 5.69
C THR A 29 -9.72 -12.67 4.58
N LEU A 30 -10.26 -11.66 3.89
CA LEU A 30 -11.35 -11.87 2.93
C LEU A 30 -10.83 -12.29 1.55
N PHE A 31 -9.77 -11.67 1.04
CA PHE A 31 -9.30 -11.93 -0.33
C PHE A 31 -8.28 -13.06 -0.45
N THR A 32 -7.72 -13.54 0.65
CA THR A 32 -6.93 -14.79 0.68
C THR A 32 -7.83 -16.03 0.55
N ASP A 33 -8.97 -16.00 1.23
CA ASP A 33 -9.89 -17.15 1.31
C ASP A 33 -10.96 -17.12 0.21
N VAL A 34 -11.45 -15.94 -0.16
CA VAL A 34 -12.43 -15.78 -1.23
C VAL A 34 -11.69 -15.56 -2.55
N ARG A 35 -11.41 -16.65 -3.27
CA ARG A 35 -10.77 -16.65 -4.60
C ARG A 35 -11.81 -16.77 -5.70
N PRO A 36 -12.50 -15.68 -6.12
CA PRO A 36 -13.40 -15.75 -7.26
C PRO A 36 -12.55 -16.14 -8.50
N PHE A 37 -12.88 -17.29 -9.10
CA PHE A 37 -12.15 -17.87 -10.25
C PHE A 37 -10.70 -18.32 -9.98
N GLY A 38 -10.30 -18.48 -8.72
CA GLY A 38 -8.93 -18.93 -8.36
C GLY A 38 -7.85 -17.84 -8.45
N VAL A 39 -8.22 -16.61 -8.80
CA VAL A 39 -7.31 -15.45 -8.92
C VAL A 39 -7.36 -14.62 -7.63
N VAL A 40 -6.20 -14.35 -7.04
CA VAL A 40 -6.08 -13.50 -5.85
C VAL A 40 -6.02 -12.03 -6.29
N ALA A 41 -7.04 -11.24 -5.94
CA ALA A 41 -7.03 -9.80 -6.19
C ALA A 41 -6.13 -9.09 -5.16
N GLN A 42 -4.98 -8.58 -5.62
CA GLN A 42 -4.01 -7.91 -4.76
C GLN A 42 -4.43 -6.46 -4.47
N LEU A 43 -5.32 -6.27 -3.49
CA LEU A 43 -5.88 -4.95 -3.14
C LEU A 43 -4.84 -3.89 -2.77
N MET A 44 -3.78 -4.29 -2.05
CA MET A 44 -2.72 -3.36 -1.65
C MET A 44 -1.93 -2.83 -2.85
N LEU A 45 -1.72 -3.65 -3.90
CA LEU A 45 -1.07 -3.19 -5.13
C LEU A 45 -2.00 -2.27 -5.93
N LEU A 46 -3.30 -2.58 -5.99
CA LEU A 46 -4.29 -1.70 -6.61
C LEU A 46 -4.31 -0.31 -5.97
N MET A 47 -4.26 -0.25 -4.63
CA MET A 47 -4.21 1.01 -3.90
C MET A 47 -2.91 1.77 -4.15
N ALA A 48 -1.77 1.07 -4.21
CA ALA A 48 -0.48 1.67 -4.54
C ALA A 48 -0.48 2.29 -5.96
N VAL A 49 -1.00 1.56 -6.95
CA VAL A 49 -1.16 2.03 -8.33
C VAL A 49 -2.10 3.24 -8.40
N ALA A 50 -3.25 3.19 -7.72
CA ALA A 50 -4.19 4.31 -7.65
C ALA A 50 -3.56 5.56 -7.03
N ALA A 51 -2.74 5.40 -5.98
CA ALA A 51 -1.96 6.50 -5.39
C ALA A 51 -0.92 7.06 -6.37
N GLY A 52 -0.27 6.21 -7.17
CA GLY A 52 0.66 6.63 -8.22
C GLY A 52 0.00 7.45 -9.31
N VAL A 53 -1.14 6.99 -9.85
CA VAL A 53 -1.88 7.71 -10.89
C VAL A 53 -2.39 9.08 -10.40
N THR A 54 -2.81 9.17 -9.13
CA THR A 54 -3.42 10.40 -8.59
C THR A 54 -2.42 11.44 -8.10
N TYR A 55 -1.29 11.02 -7.54
CA TYR A 55 -0.30 11.92 -6.93
C TYR A 55 1.04 11.98 -7.70
N GLY A 56 1.16 11.25 -8.81
CA GLY A 56 2.33 11.23 -9.69
C GLY A 56 3.43 10.28 -9.23
N PHE A 57 4.50 10.25 -10.02
CA PHE A 57 5.61 9.30 -9.89
C PHE A 57 6.25 9.25 -8.48
N GLU A 58 6.71 10.39 -7.95
CA GLU A 58 7.45 10.41 -6.67
C GLU A 58 6.57 9.97 -5.49
N VAL A 59 5.36 10.52 -5.41
CA VAL A 59 4.44 10.21 -4.30
C VAL A 59 3.92 8.78 -4.42
N GLY A 60 3.66 8.31 -5.64
CA GLY A 60 3.29 6.93 -5.94
C GLY A 60 4.37 5.93 -5.53
N ALA A 61 5.62 6.19 -5.90
CA ALA A 61 6.75 5.32 -5.58
C ALA A 61 6.90 5.13 -4.06
N ILE A 62 6.85 6.24 -3.30
CA ILE A 62 6.98 6.19 -1.84
C ILE A 62 5.76 5.52 -1.19
N ALA A 63 4.54 5.82 -1.66
CA ALA A 63 3.32 5.19 -1.18
C ALA A 63 3.33 3.66 -1.42
N GLY A 64 3.72 3.23 -2.63
CA GLY A 64 3.84 1.82 -2.98
C GLY A 64 4.92 1.11 -2.17
N LEU A 65 6.05 1.77 -1.92
CA LEU A 65 7.12 1.23 -1.08
C LEU A 65 6.67 1.05 0.38
N MET A 66 5.96 2.04 0.95
CA MET A 66 5.40 1.92 2.30
C MET A 66 4.37 0.79 2.40
N LEU A 67 3.43 0.72 1.45
CA LEU A 67 2.38 -0.31 1.44
C LEU A 67 2.95 -1.72 1.24
N GLY A 68 3.91 -1.87 0.33
CA GLY A 68 4.58 -3.15 0.11
C GLY A 68 5.46 -3.56 1.29
N PHE A 69 6.07 -2.61 2.00
CA PHE A 69 6.78 -2.90 3.26
C PHE A 69 5.83 -3.38 4.36
N MET A 70 4.66 -2.73 4.50
CA MET A 70 3.61 -3.20 5.41
C MET A 70 3.12 -4.61 5.07
N TYR A 71 3.03 -4.93 3.78
CA TYR A 71 2.65 -6.27 3.29
C TYR A 71 3.74 -7.32 3.58
N ASP A 72 5.01 -6.97 3.34
CA ASP A 72 6.17 -7.81 3.65
C ASP A 72 6.29 -8.12 5.16
N CYS A 73 5.83 -7.22 6.05
CA CYS A 73 5.81 -7.50 7.49
C CYS A 73 4.79 -8.58 7.91
N VAL A 74 3.80 -8.88 7.06
CA VAL A 74 2.73 -9.84 7.38
C VAL A 74 2.91 -11.17 6.66
N LEU A 75 3.52 -11.18 5.48
CA LEU A 75 3.87 -12.42 4.79
C LEU A 75 5.20 -12.98 5.31
N ASN A 76 5.34 -14.31 5.28
CA ASN A 76 6.64 -14.98 5.53
C ASN A 76 7.63 -14.85 4.34
N THR A 77 7.42 -13.90 3.44
CA THR A 77 8.30 -13.64 2.29
C THR A 77 9.48 -12.76 2.72
N PRO A 78 10.62 -12.80 2.01
CA PRO A 78 11.77 -11.96 2.33
C PRO A 78 11.38 -10.47 2.33
N LEU A 79 11.69 -9.79 3.44
CA LEU A 79 11.42 -8.37 3.64
C LEU A 79 12.05 -7.55 2.50
N GLY A 80 11.25 -6.73 1.82
CA GLY A 80 11.71 -5.79 0.80
C GLY A 80 11.36 -6.17 -0.63
N LEU A 81 10.94 -7.42 -0.88
CA LEU A 81 10.64 -7.89 -2.22
C LEU A 81 9.29 -7.34 -2.70
N CYS A 82 8.23 -7.40 -1.87
CA CYS A 82 6.96 -6.75 -2.22
C CYS A 82 7.06 -5.24 -2.15
N SER A 83 7.86 -4.66 -1.24
CA SER A 83 8.07 -3.21 -1.20
C SER A 83 8.69 -2.66 -2.49
N LEU A 84 9.67 -3.37 -3.07
CA LEU A 84 10.30 -2.94 -4.32
C LEU A 84 9.34 -3.10 -5.51
N VAL A 85 8.61 -4.22 -5.57
CA VAL A 85 7.63 -4.47 -6.64
C VAL A 85 6.48 -3.46 -6.59
N PHE A 86 5.95 -3.18 -5.41
CA PHE A 86 4.81 -2.26 -5.26
C PHE A 86 5.24 -0.81 -5.47
N GLY A 87 6.42 -0.43 -4.98
CA GLY A 87 7.02 0.88 -5.27
C GLY A 87 7.25 1.06 -6.77
N GLY A 88 7.82 0.06 -7.45
CA GLY A 88 8.04 0.10 -8.90
C GLY A 88 6.74 0.14 -9.71
N ALA A 89 5.73 -0.65 -9.34
CA ALA A 89 4.43 -0.66 -10.00
C ALA A 89 3.69 0.67 -9.83
N ALA A 90 3.70 1.24 -8.63
CA ALA A 90 3.09 2.53 -8.36
C ALA A 90 3.83 3.69 -9.05
N ALA A 91 5.16 3.62 -9.10
CA ALA A 91 5.99 4.55 -9.84
C ALA A 91 5.68 4.49 -11.35
N ALA A 92 5.64 3.29 -11.93
CA ALA A 92 5.27 3.10 -13.33
C ALA A 92 3.85 3.63 -13.62
N ALA A 93 2.89 3.37 -12.73
CA ALA A 93 1.54 3.90 -12.85
C ALA A 93 1.48 5.42 -12.77
N GLY A 94 2.30 6.06 -11.94
CA GLY A 94 2.40 7.52 -11.85
C GLY A 94 3.25 8.18 -12.93
N ALA A 95 3.99 7.40 -13.73
CA ALA A 95 4.67 7.87 -14.94
C ALA A 95 3.78 7.77 -16.19
N LEU A 96 2.71 6.97 -16.15
CA LEU A 96 1.74 6.93 -17.23
C LEU A 96 0.85 8.18 -17.16
N PRO A 97 0.67 8.89 -18.30
CA PRO A 97 -0.12 10.13 -18.38
C PRO A 97 -1.61 9.92 -18.19
#